data_AF-A0A1W1BWW5-F1
#
_entry.id   AF-A0A1W1BWW5-F1
#
_cell.length_a   1.000
_cell.length_b   1.000
_cell.length_c   1.000
_cell.angle_alpha   90.00
_cell.angle_beta   90.00
_cell.angle_gamma   90.00
#
_symmetry.space_group_name_H-M   'P 1'
#
loop_
_entity.id
_entity.type
_entity.pdbx_description
1 polymer ?
#
loop_
_entity_poly.entity_id
_entity_poly.type
_entity_poly.pdbx_seq_one_letter_code
_entity_poly.pdbx_strand_id
1 'polypeptide(L)'
;MNFIKGILLALLLSFTSLLAQNDITVFTSDNKDGKITTKSIESEFKKAGFTISANRDMNTPFTKQFKDTSFKIYNLFTFYKKDIVLELAKKYPNVGLFAPMSMSIYTKKGENSISISSLSAEAMIKIMKIDKDDKTILALRKLVVDTLKKAMPNGKFEKLSYKMIKPKGELVTTFKIEMDKEDWDEELEDFKMSFEGELAMNGFVIAGHNNLGDDFDDVNYENYDFYEVYSICKLPVIYTIAKTHPEAGAYAPCSLYLEKKKGDNNMHIAFPSVYNWMSTMSITDKKDIEVLEDAQKRMKNILSNI
;
A
#
# COMPACT_ATOMS: atom_id res chain seq x y z
N MET A 1 48.94 39.25 -24.13
CA MET A 1 48.91 38.92 -22.69
C MET A 1 47.52 39.28 -22.18
N ASN A 2 46.77 38.26 -21.71
CA ASN A 2 45.48 38.27 -20.97
C ASN A 2 44.26 38.80 -21.75
N PHE A 3 43.38 38.00 -22.40
CA PHE A 3 42.61 36.83 -21.94
C PHE A 3 41.88 37.06 -20.61
N ILE A 4 40.57 37.31 -20.64
CA ILE A 4 39.53 36.33 -20.24
C ILE A 4 38.13 36.93 -20.46
N LYS A 5 37.35 36.18 -21.24
CA LYS A 5 35.92 36.35 -21.55
C LYS A 5 35.08 36.09 -20.29
N GLY A 6 34.13 36.99 -20.01
CA GLY A 6 33.05 36.73 -19.05
C GLY A 6 32.10 35.69 -19.62
N ILE A 7 32.13 34.48 -19.06
CA ILE A 7 31.11 33.44 -19.28
C ILE A 7 30.04 33.65 -18.22
N LEU A 8 28.84 34.01 -18.67
CA LEU A 8 27.62 34.00 -17.89
C LEU A 8 27.26 32.52 -17.63
N LEU A 9 27.46 32.06 -16.40
CA LEU A 9 27.08 30.71 -15.98
C LEU A 9 25.58 30.70 -15.71
N ALA A 10 24.80 30.15 -16.64
CA ALA A 10 23.41 29.80 -16.40
C ALA A 10 23.36 28.68 -15.33
N LEU A 11 22.98 29.04 -14.11
CA LEU A 11 22.62 28.11 -13.05
C LEU A 11 21.28 27.43 -13.44
N LEU A 12 21.37 26.43 -14.31
CA LEU A 12 20.39 25.37 -14.40
C LEU A 12 20.42 24.63 -13.06
N LEU A 13 19.48 24.98 -12.17
CA LEU A 13 19.08 24.14 -11.04
C LEU A 13 18.50 22.86 -11.62
N SER A 14 19.38 21.91 -11.95
CA SER A 14 19.02 20.52 -12.11
C SER A 14 18.60 20.02 -10.73
N PHE A 15 17.29 20.00 -10.49
CA PHE A 15 16.70 19.09 -9.52
C PHE A 15 17.00 17.67 -10.02
N THR A 16 18.20 17.17 -9.74
CA THR A 16 18.51 15.76 -9.86
C THR A 16 17.68 15.06 -8.79
N SER A 17 16.62 14.41 -9.26
CA SER A 17 15.77 13.50 -8.50
C SER A 17 16.62 12.33 -7.99
N LEU A 18 17.29 12.54 -6.85
CA LEU A 18 18.06 11.51 -6.16
C LEU A 18 17.27 10.91 -4.99
N LEU A 19 15.99 10.62 -5.22
CA LEU A 19 15.10 9.85 -4.34
C LEU A 19 14.11 9.16 -5.30
N ALA A 20 14.03 7.85 -5.49
CA ALA A 20 14.40 6.72 -4.65
C ALA A 20 15.04 5.56 -5.45
N GLN A 21 16.09 4.95 -4.91
CA GLN A 21 16.68 3.72 -5.46
C GLN A 21 15.92 2.45 -5.00
N ASN A 22 14.85 2.60 -4.22
CA ASN A 22 14.09 1.53 -3.60
C ASN A 22 12.59 1.77 -3.74
N ASP A 23 11.80 0.71 -3.90
CA ASP A 23 10.35 0.76 -4.06
C ASP A 23 9.63 1.22 -2.78
N ILE A 24 10.25 1.05 -1.61
CA ILE A 24 9.78 1.64 -0.35
C ILE A 24 10.57 2.90 -0.03
N THR A 25 9.84 3.93 0.42
CA THR A 25 10.40 5.15 1.01
C THR A 25 10.12 5.18 2.51
N VAL A 26 11.13 5.55 3.31
CA VAL A 26 11.00 5.73 4.76
C VAL A 26 11.30 7.18 5.11
N PHE A 27 10.35 7.85 5.77
CA PHE A 27 10.48 9.22 6.24
C PHE A 27 10.56 9.24 7.77
N THR A 28 11.67 9.74 8.32
CA THR A 28 11.97 9.66 9.75
C THR A 28 12.18 11.05 10.33
N SER A 29 11.66 11.29 11.53
CA SER A 29 11.93 12.48 12.34
C SER A 29 12.38 12.07 13.74
N ASP A 30 13.22 12.90 14.37
CA ASP A 30 13.37 12.88 15.82
C ASP A 30 12.01 13.20 16.46
N ASN A 31 11.69 12.49 17.53
CA ASN A 31 10.43 12.63 18.27
C ASN A 31 10.67 12.49 19.78
N LYS A 32 11.81 13.01 20.27
CA LYS A 32 12.15 12.98 21.71
C LYS A 32 11.13 13.72 22.57
N ASP A 33 10.49 14.76 22.04
CA ASP A 33 9.46 15.53 22.74
C ASP A 33 8.06 14.88 22.67
N GLY A 34 7.92 13.78 21.92
CA GLY A 34 6.69 13.00 21.81
C GLY A 34 5.53 13.71 21.10
N LYS A 35 5.77 14.85 20.44
CA LYS A 35 4.70 15.64 19.82
C LYS A 35 4.16 15.01 18.53
N ILE A 36 4.97 14.25 17.81
CA ILE A 36 4.53 13.53 16.62
C ILE A 36 3.88 12.23 17.09
N THR A 37 2.58 12.10 16.85
CA THR A 37 1.79 10.92 17.22
C THR A 37 1.11 10.32 16.00
N THR A 38 0.68 9.06 16.09
CA THR A 38 -0.10 8.42 15.02
C THR A 38 -1.39 9.19 14.71
N LYS A 39 -2.00 9.84 15.72
CA LYS A 39 -3.18 10.70 15.57
C LYS A 39 -2.88 12.04 14.90
N SER A 40 -1.74 12.66 15.22
CA SER A 40 -1.36 13.93 14.57
C SER A 40 -1.04 13.71 13.08
N ILE A 41 -0.39 12.59 12.76
CA ILE A 41 -0.17 12.16 11.36
C ILE A 41 -1.52 11.96 10.65
N GLU A 42 -2.43 11.19 11.24
CA GLU A 42 -3.78 10.98 10.68
C GLU A 42 -4.52 12.30 10.42
N SER A 43 -4.43 13.24 11.36
CA SER A 43 -5.07 14.56 11.24
C SER A 43 -4.57 15.33 10.02
N GLU A 44 -3.26 15.31 9.74
CA GLU A 44 -2.70 15.98 8.56
C GLU A 44 -3.15 15.32 7.25
N PHE A 45 -3.27 13.99 7.21
CA PHE A 45 -3.83 13.30 6.05
C PHE A 45 -5.30 13.64 5.82
N LYS A 46 -6.12 13.68 6.88
CA LYS A 46 -7.52 14.14 6.78
C LYS A 46 -7.62 15.57 6.27
N LYS A 47 -6.78 16.50 6.78
CA LYS A 47 -6.73 17.89 6.30
C LYS A 47 -6.32 18.01 4.83
N ALA A 48 -5.49 17.08 4.34
CA ALA A 48 -5.10 16.99 2.94
C ALA A 48 -6.19 16.35 2.05
N GLY A 49 -7.34 15.97 2.62
CA GLY A 49 -8.48 15.42 1.88
C GLY A 49 -8.36 13.92 1.60
N PHE A 50 -7.54 13.19 2.36
CA PHE A 50 -7.53 11.73 2.31
C PHE A 50 -8.64 11.15 3.18
N THR A 51 -9.31 10.13 2.66
CA THR A 51 -10.13 9.20 3.45
C THR A 51 -9.21 8.23 4.17
N ILE A 52 -9.40 8.06 5.48
CA ILE A 52 -8.61 7.12 6.29
C ILE A 52 -9.45 5.86 6.49
N SER A 53 -9.00 4.75 5.92
CA SER A 53 -9.64 3.44 6.10
C SER A 53 -9.28 2.85 7.47
N ALA A 54 -8.03 2.98 7.91
CA ALA A 54 -7.62 2.54 9.25
C ALA A 54 -6.32 3.20 9.74
N ASN A 55 -6.18 3.30 11.07
CA ASN A 55 -4.92 3.60 11.75
C ASN A 55 -4.80 2.66 12.96
N ARG A 56 -4.30 1.46 12.72
CA ARG A 56 -4.43 0.33 13.65
C ARG A 56 -3.13 0.06 14.38
N ASP A 57 -3.13 0.18 15.71
CA ASP A 57 -2.01 -0.23 16.55
C ASP A 57 -1.85 -1.76 16.54
N MET A 58 -0.70 -2.22 16.06
CA MET A 58 -0.38 -3.64 15.96
C MET A 58 0.30 -4.20 17.20
N ASN A 59 0.77 -3.37 18.13
CA ASN A 59 1.35 -3.88 19.37
C ASN A 59 0.33 -4.68 20.17
N THR A 60 -0.93 -4.25 20.15
CA THR A 60 -2.03 -4.97 20.79
C THR A 60 -2.20 -6.40 20.23
N PRO A 61 -2.47 -6.61 18.92
CA PRO A 61 -2.56 -7.96 18.37
C PRO A 61 -1.25 -8.76 18.48
N PHE A 62 -0.08 -8.12 18.31
CA PHE A 62 1.21 -8.80 18.47
C PHE A 62 1.41 -9.35 19.88
N THR A 63 1.15 -8.53 20.90
CA THR A 63 1.28 -8.95 22.30
C THR A 63 0.24 -10.01 22.67
N LYS A 64 -1.00 -9.90 22.16
CA LYS A 64 -2.04 -10.90 22.43
C LYS A 64 -1.67 -12.28 21.86
N GLN A 65 -1.24 -12.33 20.61
CA GLN A 65 -1.00 -13.60 19.90
C GLN A 65 0.41 -14.16 20.13
N PHE A 66 1.44 -13.32 20.08
CA PHE A 66 2.85 -13.75 20.09
C PHE A 66 3.57 -13.43 21.40
N LYS A 67 2.90 -12.75 22.34
CA LYS A 67 3.42 -12.38 23.67
C LYS A 67 4.61 -11.43 23.67
N ASP A 68 4.96 -10.85 22.51
CA ASP A 68 6.07 -9.92 22.37
C ASP A 68 5.83 -8.89 21.24
N THR A 69 6.56 -7.78 21.31
CA THR A 69 6.71 -6.78 20.24
C THR A 69 8.03 -6.04 20.42
N SER A 70 8.77 -5.79 19.33
CA SER A 70 9.99 -4.98 19.34
C SER A 70 9.71 -3.47 19.26
N PHE A 71 8.44 -3.08 19.20
CA PHE A 71 8.02 -1.71 18.94
C PHE A 71 7.45 -1.01 20.17
N LYS A 72 7.71 0.29 20.25
CA LYS A 72 6.99 1.24 21.10
C LYS A 72 5.73 1.73 20.38
N ILE A 73 5.84 1.98 19.08
CA ILE A 73 4.74 2.35 18.19
C ILE A 73 4.88 1.46 16.95
N TYR A 74 3.80 0.82 16.53
CA TYR A 74 3.71 0.17 15.22
C TYR A 74 2.27 0.17 14.78
N ASN A 75 1.92 1.11 13.92
CA ASN A 75 0.58 1.22 13.35
C ASN A 75 0.63 0.86 11.87
N LEU A 76 -0.37 0.09 11.42
CA LEU A 76 -0.70 0.01 9.99
C LEU A 76 -1.73 1.09 9.69
N PHE A 77 -1.39 1.97 8.75
CA PHE A 77 -2.17 3.12 8.38
C PHE A 77 -2.59 3.00 6.92
N THR A 78 -3.90 2.96 6.66
CA THR A 78 -4.47 2.82 5.33
C THR A 78 -5.35 3.99 4.97
N PHE A 79 -5.20 4.47 3.73
CA PHE A 79 -5.85 5.69 3.28
C PHE A 79 -5.95 5.73 1.75
N TYR A 80 -6.86 6.56 1.24
CA TYR A 80 -7.00 6.83 -0.18
C TYR A 80 -7.59 8.21 -0.42
N LYS A 81 -7.58 8.68 -1.66
CA LYS A 81 -8.13 9.98 -2.04
C LYS A 81 -9.14 9.80 -3.16
N LYS A 82 -10.43 9.96 -2.83
CA LYS A 82 -11.58 9.52 -3.66
C LYS A 82 -11.51 10.03 -5.10
N ASP A 83 -11.32 11.33 -5.30
CA ASP A 83 -11.19 11.99 -6.61
C ASP A 83 -10.02 11.43 -7.43
N ILE A 84 -8.83 11.30 -6.83
CA ILE A 84 -7.66 10.75 -7.51
C ILE A 84 -7.84 9.27 -7.85
N VAL A 85 -8.42 8.48 -6.95
CA VAL A 85 -8.71 7.06 -7.19
C VAL A 85 -9.70 6.91 -8.35
N LEU A 86 -10.74 7.74 -8.42
CA LEU A 86 -11.66 7.77 -9.55
C LEU A 86 -10.96 8.12 -10.86
N GLU A 87 -10.11 9.15 -10.88
CA GLU A 87 -9.35 9.53 -12.08
C GLU A 87 -8.45 8.40 -12.58
N LEU A 88 -7.83 7.66 -11.67
CA LEU A 88 -7.02 6.50 -11.98
C LEU A 88 -7.89 5.32 -12.44
N ALA A 89 -9.00 5.00 -11.75
CA ALA A 89 -9.88 3.87 -12.08
C ALA A 89 -10.46 3.97 -13.49
N LYS A 90 -10.78 5.20 -13.95
CA LYS A 90 -11.20 5.48 -15.32
C LYS A 90 -10.22 4.95 -16.39
N LYS A 91 -8.92 4.93 -16.08
CA LYS A 91 -7.85 4.49 -16.99
C LYS A 91 -7.32 3.09 -16.65
N TYR A 92 -7.20 2.81 -15.37
CA TYR A 92 -6.47 1.70 -14.77
C TYR A 92 -7.31 1.09 -13.65
N PRO A 93 -8.21 0.15 -13.97
CA PRO A 93 -9.05 -0.51 -12.97
C PRO A 93 -8.25 -1.19 -11.88
N ASN A 94 -6.98 -1.54 -12.11
CA ASN A 94 -6.11 -2.10 -11.08
C ASN A 94 -5.58 -1.09 -10.05
N VAL A 95 -6.05 0.17 -10.03
CA VAL A 95 -5.76 1.12 -8.93
C VAL A 95 -6.23 0.61 -7.56
N GLY A 96 -7.17 -0.33 -7.55
CA GLY A 96 -7.67 -1.02 -6.35
C GLY A 96 -6.57 -1.74 -5.56
N LEU A 97 -5.44 -2.06 -6.21
CA LEU A 97 -4.23 -2.55 -5.54
C LEU A 97 -3.69 -1.55 -4.49
N PHE A 98 -4.07 -0.27 -4.59
CA PHE A 98 -3.63 0.84 -3.77
C PHE A 98 -4.78 1.77 -3.31
N ALA A 99 -6.01 1.26 -3.25
CA ALA A 99 -7.18 2.00 -2.76
C ALA A 99 -7.89 1.20 -1.64
N PRO A 100 -7.19 0.93 -0.52
CA PRO A 100 -6.30 1.91 0.08
C PRO A 100 -4.80 1.67 -0.17
N MET A 101 -4.04 2.76 -0.07
CA MET A 101 -2.59 2.73 0.11
C MET A 101 -2.27 2.35 1.55
N SER A 102 -1.14 1.69 1.77
CA SER A 102 -0.69 1.24 3.09
C SER A 102 0.62 1.91 3.52
N MET A 103 0.75 2.17 4.82
CA MET A 103 1.95 2.67 5.49
C MET A 103 2.15 2.00 6.84
N SER A 104 3.40 1.77 7.27
CA SER A 104 3.66 1.64 8.71
C SER A 104 4.05 2.99 9.32
N ILE A 105 3.56 3.26 10.53
CA ILE A 105 4.06 4.31 11.41
C ILE A 105 4.73 3.60 12.59
N TYR A 106 6.02 3.83 12.82
CA TYR A 106 6.74 3.05 13.82
C TYR A 106 7.82 3.79 14.59
N THR A 107 8.03 3.31 15.82
CA THR A 107 9.17 3.63 16.70
C THR A 107 9.57 2.32 17.38
N LYS A 108 10.83 1.90 17.23
CA LYS A 108 11.33 0.71 17.93
C LYS A 108 11.53 1.00 19.41
N LYS A 109 11.48 -0.04 20.26
CA LYS A 109 11.82 0.10 21.68
C LYS A 109 13.25 0.61 21.83
N GLY A 110 13.45 1.59 22.70
CA GLY A 110 14.75 2.23 22.92
C GLY A 110 15.10 3.36 21.94
N GLU A 111 14.32 3.53 20.87
CA GLU A 111 14.50 4.65 19.93
C GLU A 111 13.56 5.82 20.27
N ASN A 112 13.98 7.03 19.90
CA ASN A 112 13.20 8.25 20.03
C ASN A 112 12.78 8.84 18.67
N SER A 113 13.10 8.15 17.57
CA SER A 113 12.64 8.53 16.24
C SER A 113 11.28 7.91 15.94
N ILE A 114 10.49 8.62 15.14
CA ILE A 114 9.30 8.07 14.50
C ILE A 114 9.53 8.03 13.00
N SER A 115 9.19 6.89 12.39
CA SER A 115 9.39 6.62 10.97
C SER A 115 8.06 6.26 10.34
N ILE A 116 7.88 6.65 9.08
CA ILE A 116 6.73 6.28 8.26
C ILE A 116 7.26 5.65 6.97
N SER A 117 6.80 4.44 6.65
CA SER A 117 7.09 3.82 5.35
C SER A 117 5.90 3.93 4.39
N SER A 118 6.18 4.10 3.11
CA SER A 118 5.18 4.10 2.04
C SER A 118 5.82 3.71 0.71
N LEU A 119 5.02 3.19 -0.23
CA LEU A 119 5.50 2.91 -1.58
C LEU A 119 5.87 4.19 -2.33
N SER A 120 6.87 4.09 -3.20
CA SER A 120 7.21 5.14 -4.17
C SER A 120 6.20 5.16 -5.32
N ALA A 121 6.19 6.24 -6.12
CA ALA A 121 5.37 6.27 -7.32
C ALA A 121 5.86 5.22 -8.32
N GLU A 122 7.17 5.06 -8.44
CA GLU A 122 7.82 4.10 -9.33
C GLU A 122 7.41 2.66 -9.00
N ALA A 123 7.30 2.33 -7.70
CA ALA A 123 6.82 1.04 -7.25
C ALA A 123 5.36 0.80 -7.65
N MET A 124 4.49 1.78 -7.42
CA MET A 124 3.07 1.68 -7.76
C MET A 124 2.88 1.54 -9.28
N ILE A 125 3.58 2.35 -10.08
CA ILE A 125 3.62 2.27 -11.55
C ILE A 125 4.06 0.88 -12.01
N LYS A 126 5.18 0.39 -11.46
CA LYS A 126 5.75 -0.93 -11.78
C LYS A 126 4.77 -2.06 -11.47
N ILE A 127 4.09 -2.01 -10.33
CA ILE A 127 3.14 -3.03 -9.89
C ILE A 127 1.87 -3.00 -10.75
N MET A 128 1.32 -1.81 -11.02
CA MET A 128 0.14 -1.65 -11.87
C MET A 128 0.44 -1.84 -13.36
N LYS A 129 1.71 -1.86 -13.77
CA LYS A 129 2.15 -1.93 -15.17
C LYS A 129 1.55 -0.80 -16.03
N ILE A 130 1.53 0.43 -15.50
CA ILE A 130 0.98 1.62 -16.17
C ILE A 130 2.09 2.53 -16.74
N ASP A 131 1.70 3.62 -17.40
CA ASP A 131 2.63 4.62 -17.91
C ASP A 131 3.46 5.23 -16.77
N LYS A 132 4.79 5.25 -16.94
CA LYS A 132 5.73 5.81 -15.98
C LYS A 132 5.58 7.32 -15.80
N ASP A 133 5.01 7.99 -16.81
CA ASP A 133 4.82 9.43 -16.83
C ASP A 133 3.36 9.81 -16.51
N ASP A 134 2.54 8.88 -16.01
CA ASP A 134 1.16 9.19 -15.59
C ASP A 134 1.16 10.26 -14.49
N LYS A 135 0.61 11.43 -14.84
CA LYS A 135 0.62 12.61 -13.97
C LYS A 135 -0.21 12.42 -12.70
N THR A 136 -1.24 11.58 -12.76
CA THR A 136 -2.20 11.36 -11.68
C THR A 136 -1.51 10.63 -10.52
N ILE A 137 -0.81 9.53 -10.81
CA ILE A 137 -0.11 8.76 -9.78
C ILE A 137 1.11 9.51 -9.22
N LEU A 138 1.82 10.26 -10.06
CA LEU A 138 2.92 11.13 -9.62
C LEU A 138 2.42 12.25 -8.70
N ALA A 139 1.27 12.86 -9.03
CA ALA A 139 0.63 13.88 -8.21
C ALA A 139 0.14 13.31 -6.87
N LEU A 140 -0.46 12.11 -6.87
CA LEU A 140 -0.83 11.40 -5.64
C LEU A 140 0.38 11.22 -4.73
N ARG A 141 1.49 10.69 -5.28
CA ARG A 141 2.70 10.48 -4.49
C ARG A 141 3.26 11.78 -3.94
N LYS A 142 3.28 12.85 -4.75
CA LYS A 142 3.71 14.18 -4.31
C LYS A 142 2.86 14.67 -3.14
N LEU A 143 1.53 14.53 -3.23
CA LEU A 143 0.63 14.92 -2.15
C LEU A 143 0.90 14.14 -0.86
N VAL A 144 1.19 12.84 -0.94
CA VAL A 144 1.62 12.04 0.21
C VAL A 144 2.94 12.58 0.80
N VAL A 145 3.96 12.88 -0.02
CA VAL A 145 5.22 13.49 0.48
C VAL A 145 4.96 14.82 1.18
N ASP A 146 4.18 15.70 0.56
CA ASP A 146 3.91 17.04 1.08
C ASP A 146 3.15 16.95 2.42
N THR A 147 2.24 15.99 2.53
CA THR A 147 1.48 15.72 3.77
C THR A 147 2.38 15.18 4.87
N LEU A 148 3.30 14.25 4.55
CA LEU A 148 4.29 13.75 5.51
C LEU A 148 5.21 14.87 6.02
N LYS A 149 5.65 15.77 5.13
CA LYS A 149 6.45 16.95 5.51
C LYS A 149 5.69 17.91 6.42
N LYS A 150 4.37 18.04 6.28
CA LYS A 150 3.54 18.82 7.22
C LYS A 150 3.39 18.11 8.57
N ALA A 151 3.16 16.80 8.56
CA ALA A 151 3.00 15.99 9.76
C ALA A 151 4.30 15.86 10.57
N MET A 152 5.45 15.88 9.89
CA MET A 152 6.78 15.69 10.46
C MET A 152 7.75 16.73 9.86
N PRO A 153 7.69 18.02 10.28
CA PRO A 153 8.43 19.12 9.63
C PRO A 153 9.95 18.96 9.58
N ASN A 154 10.52 18.28 10.57
CA ASN A 154 11.96 18.01 10.65
C ASN A 154 12.34 16.62 10.09
N GLY A 155 11.39 15.95 9.43
CA GLY A 155 11.60 14.64 8.88
C GLY A 155 12.49 14.64 7.64
N LYS A 156 13.16 13.52 7.41
CA LYS A 156 14.01 13.28 6.23
C LYS A 156 13.78 11.87 5.68
N PHE A 157 14.00 11.71 4.38
CA PHE A 157 14.00 10.38 3.79
C PHE A 157 15.28 9.63 4.14
N GLU A 158 15.11 8.38 4.57
CA GLU A 158 16.22 7.49 4.90
C GLU A 158 16.77 6.80 3.65
N LYS A 159 18.07 6.53 3.67
CA LYS A 159 18.69 5.61 2.71
C LYS A 159 18.65 4.20 3.30
N LEU A 160 17.84 3.33 2.69
CA LEU A 160 17.78 1.93 3.08
C LEU A 160 19.14 1.24 2.85
N SER A 161 19.53 0.37 3.79
CA SER A 161 20.86 -0.26 3.83
C SER A 161 21.02 -1.42 2.85
N TYR A 162 19.91 -1.92 2.30
CA TYR A 162 19.86 -3.03 1.36
C TYR A 162 19.50 -2.57 -0.05
N LYS A 163 19.84 -3.41 -1.04
CA LYS A 163 19.50 -3.23 -2.45
C LYS A 163 18.45 -4.24 -2.86
N MET A 164 17.40 -3.79 -3.53
CA MET A 164 16.35 -4.66 -4.06
C MET A 164 16.92 -5.82 -4.87
N ILE A 165 16.29 -6.97 -4.78
CA ILE A 165 16.61 -8.16 -5.55
C ILE A 165 15.55 -8.38 -6.63
N LYS A 166 15.83 -9.24 -7.62
CA LYS A 166 14.85 -9.59 -8.65
C LYS A 166 13.66 -10.33 -8.01
N PRO A 167 12.40 -10.01 -8.37
CA PRO A 167 11.25 -10.78 -7.90
C PRO A 167 11.31 -12.23 -8.39
N LYS A 168 10.90 -13.15 -7.53
CA LYS A 168 10.83 -14.59 -7.84
C LYS A 168 9.60 -14.97 -8.69
N GLY A 169 8.62 -14.09 -8.81
CA GLY A 169 7.40 -14.29 -9.59
C GLY A 169 6.69 -12.98 -9.90
N GLU A 170 5.47 -13.08 -10.45
CA GLU A 170 4.66 -11.93 -10.82
C GLU A 170 4.32 -11.03 -9.62
N LEU A 171 4.36 -9.72 -9.82
CA LEU A 171 4.10 -8.74 -8.77
C LEU A 171 2.61 -8.63 -8.41
N VAL A 172 1.71 -9.08 -9.27
CA VAL A 172 0.27 -9.08 -9.04
C VAL A 172 -0.24 -10.46 -9.36
N THR A 173 -1.13 -10.97 -8.52
CA THR A 173 -1.89 -12.19 -8.79
C THR A 173 -3.29 -11.79 -9.21
N THR A 174 -3.76 -12.30 -10.34
CA THR A 174 -5.06 -11.95 -10.93
C THR A 174 -5.93 -13.20 -11.10
N PHE A 175 -7.22 -13.06 -10.86
CA PHE A 175 -8.26 -14.04 -11.15
C PHE A 175 -9.38 -13.36 -11.94
N LYS A 176 -10.13 -14.18 -12.66
CA LYS A 176 -11.26 -13.75 -13.46
C LYS A 176 -12.35 -14.78 -13.29
N ILE A 177 -13.53 -14.34 -12.89
CA ILE A 177 -14.71 -15.18 -12.70
C ILE A 177 -15.79 -14.64 -13.64
N GLU A 178 -16.30 -15.52 -14.50
CA GLU A 178 -17.46 -15.18 -15.34
C GLU A 178 -18.69 -15.09 -14.45
N MET A 179 -19.53 -14.08 -14.68
CA MET A 179 -20.74 -13.84 -13.92
C MET A 179 -21.94 -13.76 -14.84
N ASP A 180 -23.09 -14.24 -14.36
CA ASP A 180 -24.36 -14.01 -15.06
C ASP A 180 -24.65 -12.50 -15.10
N LYS A 181 -25.15 -12.01 -16.23
CA LYS A 181 -25.39 -10.57 -16.42
C LYS A 181 -26.63 -10.08 -15.67
N GLU A 182 -27.64 -10.93 -15.52
CA GLU A 182 -28.91 -10.61 -14.89
C GLU A 182 -28.84 -10.83 -13.37
N ASP A 183 -28.03 -11.81 -12.92
CA ASP A 183 -27.93 -12.23 -11.52
C ASP A 183 -26.53 -11.95 -10.89
N TRP A 184 -25.74 -11.01 -11.45
CA TRP A 184 -24.38 -10.74 -10.97
C TRP A 184 -24.33 -10.28 -9.50
N ASP A 185 -25.39 -9.65 -8.99
CA ASP A 185 -25.45 -9.14 -7.63
C ASP A 185 -25.61 -10.28 -6.61
N GLU A 186 -26.45 -11.27 -6.91
CA GLU A 186 -26.56 -12.50 -6.10
C GLU A 186 -25.24 -13.29 -6.13
N GLU A 187 -24.65 -13.48 -7.31
CA GLU A 187 -23.35 -14.16 -7.46
C GLU A 187 -22.21 -13.43 -6.73
N LEU A 188 -22.22 -12.09 -6.71
CA LEU A 188 -21.24 -11.29 -5.97
C LEU A 188 -21.36 -11.54 -4.46
N GLU A 189 -22.57 -11.54 -3.91
CA GLU A 189 -22.80 -11.76 -2.49
C GLU A 189 -22.44 -13.20 -2.07
N ASP A 190 -22.77 -14.20 -2.89
CA ASP A 190 -22.37 -15.59 -2.68
C ASP A 190 -20.85 -15.78 -2.72
N PHE A 191 -20.18 -15.12 -3.68
CA PHE A 191 -18.73 -15.07 -3.75
C PHE A 191 -18.15 -14.45 -2.47
N LYS A 192 -18.64 -13.27 -2.06
CA LYS A 192 -18.16 -12.55 -0.87
C LYS A 192 -18.33 -13.40 0.38
N MET A 193 -19.51 -13.98 0.60
CA MET A 193 -19.77 -14.84 1.76
C MET A 193 -18.80 -16.03 1.82
N SER A 194 -18.61 -16.72 0.69
CA SER A 194 -17.70 -17.86 0.58
C SER A 194 -16.24 -17.43 0.80
N PHE A 195 -15.84 -16.33 0.17
CA PHE A 195 -14.51 -15.75 0.28
C PHE A 195 -14.16 -15.34 1.70
N GLU A 196 -15.04 -14.59 2.37
CA GLU A 196 -14.83 -14.12 3.74
C GLU A 196 -14.76 -15.29 4.73
N GLY A 197 -15.59 -16.32 4.54
CA GLY A 197 -15.54 -17.56 5.31
C GLY A 197 -14.19 -18.29 5.16
N GLU A 198 -13.74 -18.48 3.92
CA GLU A 198 -12.45 -19.13 3.61
C GLU A 198 -11.24 -18.33 4.13
N LEU A 199 -11.29 -16.99 4.06
CA LEU A 199 -10.27 -16.12 4.65
C LEU A 199 -10.14 -16.38 6.15
N ALA A 200 -11.25 -16.39 6.88
CA ALA A 200 -11.26 -16.61 8.32
C ALA A 200 -10.72 -17.99 8.69
N MET A 201 -11.16 -19.06 7.99
CA MET A 201 -10.66 -20.42 8.21
C MET A 201 -9.16 -20.57 7.93
N ASN A 202 -8.64 -19.78 7.00
CA ASN A 202 -7.21 -19.74 6.68
C ASN A 202 -6.41 -18.72 7.52
N GLY A 203 -7.03 -18.13 8.54
CA GLY A 203 -6.37 -17.21 9.48
C GLY A 203 -5.99 -15.85 8.88
N PHE A 204 -6.69 -15.44 7.83
CA PHE A 204 -6.68 -14.06 7.36
C PHE A 204 -7.73 -13.25 8.11
N VAL A 205 -7.51 -11.94 8.18
CA VAL A 205 -8.42 -10.97 8.79
C VAL A 205 -8.69 -9.87 7.78
N ILE A 206 -9.97 -9.53 7.63
CA ILE A 206 -10.39 -8.34 6.89
C ILE A 206 -10.20 -7.13 7.82
N ALA A 207 -9.15 -6.35 7.55
CA ALA A 207 -8.78 -5.18 8.32
C ALA A 207 -9.57 -3.93 7.94
N GLY A 208 -10.22 -3.94 6.78
CA GLY A 208 -11.08 -2.88 6.26
C GLY A 208 -11.67 -3.27 4.91
N HIS A 209 -12.70 -2.55 4.50
CA HIS A 209 -13.42 -2.70 3.24
C HIS A 209 -13.78 -1.31 2.74
N ASN A 210 -13.52 -1.05 1.46
CA ASN A 210 -13.90 0.19 0.79
C ASN A 210 -14.78 -0.18 -0.41
N ASN A 211 -15.99 0.37 -0.48
CA ASN A 211 -16.82 0.29 -1.68
C ASN A 211 -16.50 1.52 -2.56
N LEU A 212 -15.65 1.32 -3.57
CA LEU A 212 -15.29 2.38 -4.51
C LEU A 212 -16.40 2.63 -5.53
N GLY A 213 -17.25 1.63 -5.81
CA GLY A 213 -18.43 1.79 -6.66
C GLY A 213 -19.35 2.87 -6.12
N ASP A 214 -19.76 2.75 -4.85
CA ASP A 214 -20.59 3.76 -4.17
C ASP A 214 -19.91 5.15 -4.19
N ASP A 215 -18.60 5.21 -3.91
CA ASP A 215 -17.82 6.45 -3.96
C ASP A 215 -17.82 7.11 -5.35
N PHE A 216 -17.97 6.31 -6.42
CA PHE A 216 -18.02 6.79 -7.80
C PHE A 216 -19.44 7.20 -8.21
N ASP A 217 -20.45 6.48 -7.75
CA ASP A 217 -21.86 6.79 -7.97
C ASP A 217 -22.26 8.10 -7.29
N ASP A 218 -21.69 8.40 -6.12
CA ASP A 218 -21.82 9.71 -5.43
C ASP A 218 -21.46 10.92 -6.32
N VAL A 219 -20.64 10.70 -7.36
CA VAL A 219 -20.25 11.72 -8.35
C VAL A 219 -20.73 11.40 -9.76
N ASN A 220 -21.76 10.56 -9.88
CA ASN A 220 -22.42 10.13 -11.12
C ASN A 220 -21.47 9.45 -12.12
N TYR A 221 -20.50 8.67 -11.62
CA TYR A 221 -19.65 7.82 -12.46
C TYR A 221 -20.03 6.34 -12.32
N GLU A 222 -21.07 5.94 -13.02
CA GLU A 222 -21.69 4.62 -12.88
C GLU A 222 -21.16 3.60 -13.92
N ASN A 223 -19.87 3.60 -14.22
CA ASN A 223 -19.29 2.70 -15.24
C ASN A 223 -18.98 1.29 -14.71
N TYR A 224 -19.15 1.07 -13.42
CA TYR A 224 -18.96 -0.20 -12.75
C TYR A 224 -20.32 -0.75 -12.32
N ASP A 225 -20.51 -2.06 -12.44
CA ASP A 225 -21.59 -2.76 -11.73
C ASP A 225 -21.24 -2.80 -10.24
N PHE A 226 -19.96 -3.08 -9.94
CA PHE A 226 -19.39 -2.92 -8.61
C PHE A 226 -17.88 -2.69 -8.68
N TYR A 227 -17.34 -2.08 -7.62
CA TYR A 227 -15.91 -1.99 -7.38
C TYR A 227 -15.66 -1.93 -5.88
N GLU A 228 -15.22 -3.06 -5.31
CA GLU A 228 -14.91 -3.19 -3.89
C GLU A 228 -13.42 -3.48 -3.65
N VAL A 229 -12.89 -3.02 -2.53
CA VAL A 229 -11.52 -3.30 -2.11
C VAL A 229 -11.48 -3.77 -0.66
N TYR A 230 -10.98 -4.99 -0.47
CA TYR A 230 -10.71 -5.60 0.82
C TYR A 230 -9.26 -5.31 1.25
N SER A 231 -9.09 -4.80 2.47
CA SER A 231 -7.79 -4.75 3.13
C SER A 231 -7.58 -6.03 3.93
N ILE A 232 -6.76 -6.94 3.43
CA ILE A 232 -6.58 -8.28 4.02
C ILE A 232 -5.23 -8.36 4.75
N CYS A 233 -5.22 -8.89 5.96
CA CYS A 233 -4.02 -9.09 6.76
C CYS A 233 -3.89 -10.55 7.22
N LYS A 234 -2.68 -11.10 7.16
CA LYS A 234 -2.31 -12.33 7.88
C LYS A 234 -1.35 -11.94 8.99
N LEU A 235 -1.83 -11.95 10.23
CA LEU A 235 -1.10 -11.39 11.37
C LEU A 235 0.31 -12.01 11.58
N PRO A 236 0.51 -13.33 11.42
CA PRO A 236 1.86 -13.93 11.45
C PRO A 236 2.84 -13.39 10.40
N VAL A 237 2.36 -13.00 9.21
CA VAL A 237 3.22 -12.45 8.15
C VAL A 237 3.80 -11.11 8.60
N ILE A 238 2.93 -10.14 8.90
CA ILE A 238 3.41 -8.80 9.27
C ILE A 238 4.18 -8.82 10.59
N TYR A 239 3.80 -9.65 11.57
CA TYR A 239 4.58 -9.83 12.79
C TYR A 239 5.99 -10.34 12.52
N THR A 240 6.12 -11.33 11.63
CA THR A 240 7.42 -11.93 11.33
C THR A 240 8.31 -10.95 10.59
N ILE A 241 7.83 -10.37 9.50
CA ILE A 241 8.62 -9.50 8.63
C ILE A 241 8.93 -8.16 9.32
N ALA A 242 8.00 -7.57 10.08
CA ALA A 242 8.23 -6.27 10.69
C ALA A 242 9.41 -6.25 11.68
N LYS A 243 9.77 -7.40 12.29
CA LYS A 243 10.90 -7.46 13.23
C LYS A 243 12.23 -7.05 12.59
N THR A 244 12.46 -7.47 11.34
CA THR A 244 13.68 -7.18 10.58
C THR A 244 13.46 -6.01 9.61
N HIS A 245 12.25 -5.89 9.06
CA HIS A 245 11.84 -4.88 8.10
C HIS A 245 10.60 -4.11 8.59
N PRO A 246 10.73 -3.19 9.56
CA PRO A 246 9.59 -2.43 10.08
C PRO A 246 8.82 -1.66 8.99
N GLU A 247 9.50 -1.31 7.91
CA GLU A 247 8.94 -0.66 6.73
C GLU A 247 7.96 -1.54 5.93
N ALA A 248 7.84 -2.84 6.23
CA ALA A 248 6.94 -3.78 5.57
C ALA A 248 5.46 -3.40 5.59
N GLY A 249 5.05 -2.52 6.52
CA GLY A 249 3.69 -1.95 6.50
C GLY A 249 3.38 -1.10 5.27
N ALA A 250 4.36 -0.75 4.44
CA ALA A 250 4.10 -0.17 3.12
C ALA A 250 3.30 -1.12 2.19
N TYR A 251 3.31 -2.43 2.48
CA TYR A 251 2.54 -3.45 1.77
C TYR A 251 1.43 -4.08 2.63
N ALA A 252 1.22 -3.62 3.87
CA ALA A 252 0.32 -4.27 4.83
C ALA A 252 -0.69 -3.28 5.43
N PRO A 253 -1.99 -3.63 5.51
CA PRO A 253 -2.64 -4.81 4.92
C PRO A 253 -2.53 -4.83 3.38
N CYS A 254 -2.67 -6.02 2.81
CA CYS A 254 -2.68 -6.22 1.36
C CYS A 254 -4.07 -5.89 0.82
N SER A 255 -4.14 -5.00 -0.17
CA SER A 255 -5.40 -4.72 -0.87
C SER A 255 -5.71 -5.84 -1.85
N LEU A 256 -6.95 -6.33 -1.83
CA LEU A 256 -7.53 -7.18 -2.86
C LEU A 256 -8.76 -6.47 -3.40
N TYR A 257 -8.79 -6.20 -4.70
CA TYR A 257 -9.96 -5.59 -5.31
C TYR A 257 -10.80 -6.63 -6.05
N LEU A 258 -12.10 -6.37 -6.07
CA LEU A 258 -13.11 -7.02 -6.90
C LEU A 258 -13.73 -5.91 -7.76
N GLU A 259 -13.72 -6.04 -9.07
CA GLU A 259 -14.39 -5.07 -9.95
C GLU A 259 -15.03 -5.74 -11.14
N LYS A 260 -16.17 -5.19 -11.54
CA LYS A 260 -16.85 -5.53 -12.79
C LYS A 260 -17.35 -4.25 -13.43
N LYS A 261 -16.90 -3.97 -14.65
CA LYS A 261 -17.42 -2.86 -15.44
C LYS A 261 -18.78 -3.22 -16.04
N LYS A 262 -19.64 -2.20 -16.21
CA LYS A 262 -20.90 -2.37 -16.94
C LYS A 262 -20.63 -2.94 -18.34
N GLY A 263 -21.28 -4.05 -18.65
CA GLY A 263 -21.14 -4.76 -19.92
C GLY A 263 -19.92 -5.68 -20.03
N ASP A 264 -19.07 -5.77 -18.99
CA ASP A 264 -18.18 -6.92 -18.85
C ASP A 264 -18.97 -8.08 -18.22
N ASN A 265 -18.78 -9.29 -18.73
CA ASN A 265 -19.39 -10.49 -18.18
C ASN A 265 -18.55 -11.10 -17.06
N ASN A 266 -17.53 -10.40 -16.57
CA ASN A 266 -16.57 -10.98 -15.66
C ASN A 266 -16.24 -10.04 -14.51
N MET A 267 -16.19 -10.62 -13.32
CA MET A 267 -15.49 -10.03 -12.19
C MET A 267 -13.99 -10.23 -12.35
N HIS A 268 -13.24 -9.15 -12.21
CA HIS A 268 -11.79 -9.16 -12.12
C HIS A 268 -11.37 -9.02 -10.67
N ILE A 269 -10.48 -9.91 -10.25
CA ILE A 269 -9.96 -9.96 -8.90
C ILE A 269 -8.46 -9.83 -8.96
N ALA A 270 -7.85 -8.96 -8.17
CA ALA A 270 -6.41 -8.98 -8.04
C ALA A 270 -5.89 -8.46 -6.70
N PHE A 271 -4.70 -8.93 -6.34
CA PHE A 271 -3.97 -8.47 -5.16
C PHE A 271 -2.45 -8.43 -5.42
N PRO A 272 -1.69 -7.55 -4.72
CA PRO A 272 -0.24 -7.54 -4.79
C PRO A 272 0.36 -8.84 -4.26
N SER A 273 1.18 -9.50 -5.05
CA SER A 273 1.86 -10.73 -4.63
C SER A 273 2.91 -10.47 -3.57
N VAL A 274 3.18 -11.47 -2.72
CA VAL A 274 4.27 -11.41 -1.72
C VAL A 274 5.66 -11.26 -2.34
N TYR A 275 5.82 -11.50 -3.64
CA TYR A 275 7.08 -11.27 -4.35
C TYR A 275 7.49 -9.79 -4.39
N ASN A 276 6.55 -8.85 -4.25
CA ASN A 276 6.89 -7.44 -3.98
C ASN A 276 7.67 -7.31 -2.68
N TRP A 277 7.16 -7.90 -1.60
CA TRP A 277 7.80 -7.84 -0.29
C TRP A 277 9.23 -8.38 -0.35
N MET A 278 9.38 -9.56 -0.94
CA MET A 278 10.69 -10.23 -1.03
C MET A 278 11.69 -9.45 -1.87
N SER A 279 11.27 -8.95 -3.04
CA SER A 279 12.16 -8.24 -3.95
C SER A 279 12.57 -6.88 -3.41
N THR A 280 11.61 -6.13 -2.89
CA THR A 280 11.82 -4.76 -2.41
C THR A 280 12.63 -4.71 -1.13
N MET A 281 12.34 -5.58 -0.16
CA MET A 281 13.04 -5.63 1.13
C MET A 281 14.25 -6.56 1.15
N SER A 282 14.59 -7.17 0.00
CA SER A 282 15.72 -8.08 -0.15
C SER A 282 15.66 -9.28 0.80
N ILE A 283 14.46 -9.81 1.02
CA ILE A 283 14.21 -10.90 1.97
C ILE A 283 14.80 -12.20 1.42
N THR A 284 15.81 -12.71 2.11
CA THR A 284 16.48 -13.98 1.79
C THR A 284 16.43 -14.99 2.93
N ASP A 285 15.99 -14.59 4.12
CA ASP A 285 15.82 -15.50 5.26
C ASP A 285 14.73 -16.54 4.96
N LYS A 286 15.03 -17.80 5.28
CA LYS A 286 14.15 -18.93 4.95
C LYS A 286 12.80 -18.83 5.66
N LYS A 287 12.75 -18.40 6.93
CA LYS A 287 11.51 -18.33 7.71
C LYS A 287 10.63 -17.20 7.21
N ASP A 288 11.23 -16.06 6.87
CA ASP A 288 10.54 -14.92 6.29
C ASP A 288 9.95 -15.26 4.92
N ILE A 289 10.70 -15.98 4.07
CA ILE A 289 10.19 -16.48 2.79
C ILE A 289 9.04 -17.46 3.00
N GLU A 290 9.17 -18.42 3.91
CA GLU A 290 8.17 -19.46 4.16
C GLU A 290 6.83 -18.88 4.59
N VAL A 291 6.82 -17.90 5.50
CA VAL A 291 5.57 -17.27 5.96
C VAL A 291 4.89 -16.46 4.85
N LEU A 292 5.67 -15.81 3.97
CA LEU A 292 5.16 -15.07 2.82
C LEU A 292 4.61 -16.02 1.74
N GLU A 293 5.34 -17.07 1.37
CA GLU A 293 4.91 -18.02 0.35
C GLU A 293 3.70 -18.86 0.81
N ASP A 294 3.60 -19.23 2.09
CA ASP A 294 2.41 -19.87 2.65
C ASP A 294 1.18 -18.95 2.51
N ALA A 295 1.31 -17.67 2.86
CA ALA A 295 0.22 -16.71 2.72
C ALA A 295 -0.24 -16.55 1.26
N GLN A 296 0.72 -16.41 0.32
CA GLN A 296 0.44 -16.34 -1.11
C GLN A 296 -0.26 -17.59 -1.61
N LYS A 297 0.24 -18.78 -1.26
CA LYS A 297 -0.33 -20.06 -1.69
C LYS A 297 -1.74 -20.23 -1.17
N ARG A 298 -2.00 -19.91 0.10
CA ARG A 298 -3.34 -19.98 0.69
C ARG A 298 -4.32 -19.04 0.00
N MET A 299 -3.95 -17.77 -0.20
CA MET A 299 -4.81 -16.82 -0.90
C MET A 299 -5.15 -17.30 -2.31
N LYS A 300 -4.16 -17.81 -3.05
CA LYS A 300 -4.40 -18.41 -4.37
C LYS A 300 -5.35 -19.59 -4.32
N ASN A 301 -5.17 -20.49 -3.35
CA ASN A 301 -6.04 -21.66 -3.20
C ASN A 301 -7.47 -21.25 -2.86
N ILE A 302 -7.67 -20.25 -2.01
CA ILE A 302 -9.01 -19.72 -1.69
C ILE A 302 -9.69 -19.25 -2.98
N LEU A 303 -9.04 -18.35 -3.73
CA LEU A 303 -9.61 -17.76 -4.94
C LEU A 303 -9.73 -18.73 -6.13
N SER A 304 -9.05 -19.88 -6.10
CA SER A 304 -9.19 -20.93 -7.12
C SER A 304 -10.29 -21.94 -6.82
N ASN A 305 -10.82 -21.95 -5.60
CA ASN A 305 -11.77 -22.96 -5.12
C ASN A 305 -13.13 -22.38 -4.72
N ILE A 306 -13.33 -21.08 -4.99
CA ILE A 306 -14.63 -20.41 -4.95
C ILE A 306 -15.10 -20.34 -6.40
#